data_AF-A0A942AMU7-F1
#
_entry.id   AF-A0A942AMU7-F1
#
_cell.length_a   1.000
_cell.length_b   1.000
_cell.length_c   1.000
_cell.angle_alpha   90.00
_cell.angle_beta   90.00
_cell.angle_gamma   90.00
#
_symmetry.space_group_name_H-M   'P 1'
#
loop_
_entity.id
_entity.type
_entity.pdbx_description
1 polymer ?
#
loop_
_entity_poly.entity_id
_entity_poly.type
_entity_poly.pdbx_seq_one_letter_code
_entity_poly.pdbx_strand_id
1 'polypeptide(L)'
;MEKVIEVNVQSEIGKLNGVIIHTPGEEVENMTPENAERALYSDIINLSIAREEYKQIKGVLSKLTKTFEVKDLLCNILKDEKIKAEVLNRIEKIEPFIGEEAPKGSLKEQLMEEDAENLSRILIEGVEMVKDNLTKYLSKDWFAMRPMHNLLFTRDASMSINNEVLIGRMANAIR
;
A
#
# COMPACT_ATOMS: atom_id res chain seq x y z
N MET A 1 -8.48 24.55 -2.90
CA MET A 1 -7.57 23.81 -1.99
C MET A 1 -8.46 23.13 -0.97
N GLU A 2 -8.44 21.79 -0.91
CA GLU A 2 -9.17 21.08 0.13
C GLU A 2 -8.60 21.46 1.50
N LYS A 3 -9.48 21.56 2.50
CA LYS A 3 -9.11 21.98 3.86
C LYS A 3 -8.24 20.89 4.48
N VAL A 4 -7.00 21.21 4.83
CA VAL A 4 -6.12 20.33 5.59
C VAL A 4 -6.80 20.04 6.94
N ILE A 5 -7.02 18.75 7.23
CA ILE A 5 -7.56 18.31 8.51
C ILE A 5 -6.37 17.97 9.40
N GLU A 6 -6.24 18.67 10.52
CA GLU A 6 -5.24 18.34 11.54
C GLU A 6 -5.66 17.06 12.25
N VAL A 7 -4.67 16.20 12.54
CA VAL A 7 -4.90 14.99 13.32
C VAL A 7 -5.25 15.40 14.75
N ASN A 8 -6.39 14.92 15.24
CA ASN A 8 -6.83 15.13 16.62
C ASN A 8 -7.78 14.00 17.07
N VAL A 9 -7.24 12.88 17.52
CA VAL A 9 -8.01 11.69 17.94
C VAL A 9 -7.94 11.54 19.46
N GLN A 10 -8.94 12.07 20.16
CA GLN A 10 -8.98 12.10 21.64
C GLN A 10 -9.88 11.00 22.25
N SER A 11 -10.60 10.24 21.43
CA SER A 11 -11.54 9.22 21.89
C SER A 11 -11.87 8.22 20.78
N GLU A 12 -12.19 6.98 21.16
CA GLU A 12 -12.67 5.93 20.24
C GLU A 12 -14.19 6.00 19.94
N ILE A 13 -14.94 6.81 20.70
CA ILE A 13 -16.42 6.85 20.64
C ILE A 13 -16.99 8.22 20.25
N GLY A 14 -16.11 9.23 20.13
CA GLY A 14 -16.50 10.59 19.75
C GLY A 14 -16.95 10.68 18.29
N LYS A 15 -17.42 11.87 17.91
CA LYS A 15 -17.81 12.13 16.52
C LYS A 15 -16.60 12.01 15.59
N LEU A 16 -16.70 11.13 14.60
CA LEU A 16 -15.67 10.93 13.59
C LEU A 16 -15.71 12.07 12.55
N ASN A 17 -14.65 12.87 12.47
CA ASN A 17 -14.55 14.02 11.54
C ASN A 17 -13.79 13.71 10.25
N GLY A 18 -12.91 12.71 10.28
CA GLY A 18 -12.27 12.16 9.09
C GLY A 18 -11.75 10.75 9.36
N VAL A 19 -11.65 9.95 8.31
CA VAL A 19 -11.15 8.57 8.39
C VAL A 19 -10.30 8.23 7.17
N ILE A 20 -9.20 7.53 7.40
CA ILE A 20 -8.33 7.00 6.34
C ILE A 20 -8.72 5.53 6.09
N ILE A 21 -9.05 5.24 4.84
CA ILE A 21 -9.46 3.93 4.35
C ILE A 21 -8.61 3.52 3.16
N HIS A 22 -8.64 2.24 2.81
CA HIS A 22 -7.98 1.72 1.62
C HIS A 22 -8.93 0.75 0.92
N THR A 23 -9.42 1.15 -0.25
CA THR A 23 -10.25 0.29 -1.08
C THR A 23 -9.41 -0.84 -1.68
N PRO A 24 -9.77 -2.14 -1.46
CA PRO A 24 -8.98 -3.26 -1.95
C PRO A 24 -8.83 -3.27 -3.48
N GLY A 25 -7.58 -3.36 -3.93
CA GLY A 25 -7.14 -3.44 -5.31
C GLY A 25 -6.62 -4.82 -5.69
N GLU A 26 -5.83 -4.88 -6.76
CA GLU A 26 -5.26 -6.13 -7.27
C GLU A 26 -4.30 -6.79 -6.27
N GLU A 27 -3.79 -6.04 -5.28
CA GLU A 27 -2.99 -6.59 -4.18
C GLU A 27 -3.71 -7.70 -3.43
N VAL A 28 -5.05 -7.73 -3.42
CA VAL A 28 -5.83 -8.75 -2.73
C VAL A 28 -6.08 -9.98 -3.61
N GLU A 29 -6.23 -9.80 -4.92
CA GLU A 29 -6.45 -10.89 -5.89
C GLU A 29 -5.21 -11.73 -6.11
N ASN A 30 -4.03 -11.12 -5.96
CA ASN A 30 -2.73 -11.78 -6.15
C ASN A 30 -2.35 -12.77 -5.03
N MET A 31 -3.25 -13.05 -4.09
CA MET A 31 -3.06 -14.09 -3.08
C MET A 31 -3.19 -15.49 -3.69
N THR A 32 -2.15 -16.31 -3.50
CA THR A 32 -2.20 -17.75 -3.76
C THR A 32 -2.48 -18.50 -2.45
N PRO A 33 -2.93 -19.77 -2.48
CA PRO A 33 -3.14 -20.54 -1.24
C PRO A 33 -1.89 -20.61 -0.35
N GLU A 34 -0.70 -20.73 -0.97
CA GLU A 34 0.57 -20.75 -0.24
C GLU A 34 0.90 -19.38 0.39
N ASN A 35 0.52 -18.29 -0.27
CA ASN A 35 0.81 -16.93 0.20
C ASN A 35 -0.28 -16.35 1.11
N ALA A 36 -1.50 -16.89 1.12
CA ALA A 36 -2.60 -16.41 1.96
C ALA A 36 -2.28 -16.57 3.46
N GLU A 37 -1.83 -17.75 3.89
CA GLU A 37 -1.40 -17.97 5.28
C GLU A 37 -0.21 -17.09 5.65
N ARG A 38 0.76 -16.94 4.73
CA ARG A 38 1.89 -16.03 4.90
C ARG A 38 1.42 -14.58 5.04
N ALA A 39 0.46 -14.16 4.23
CA ALA A 39 -0.17 -12.85 4.28
C ALA A 39 -1.08 -12.64 5.51
N LEU A 40 -1.17 -13.63 6.41
CA LEU A 40 -1.98 -13.64 7.63
C LEU A 40 -3.49 -13.66 7.35
N TYR A 41 -3.88 -14.16 6.19
CA TYR A 41 -5.26 -14.40 5.83
C TYR A 41 -5.63 -15.87 6.07
N SER A 42 -6.87 -16.10 6.50
CA SER A 42 -7.41 -17.46 6.68
C SER A 42 -7.80 -18.12 5.35
N ASP A 43 -8.06 -17.32 4.32
CA ASP A 43 -8.45 -17.78 2.98
C ASP A 43 -8.15 -16.69 1.94
N ILE A 44 -8.20 -17.04 0.66
CA ILE A 44 -8.09 -16.10 -0.46
C ILE A 44 -9.34 -15.25 -0.52
N ILE A 45 -9.15 -13.94 -0.70
CA ILE A 45 -10.26 -13.00 -0.82
C ILE A 45 -10.66 -12.85 -2.28
N ASN A 46 -11.94 -13.04 -2.57
CA ASN A 46 -12.50 -12.69 -3.86
C ASN A 46 -12.60 -11.16 -3.99
N LEU A 47 -11.75 -10.58 -4.84
CA LEU A 47 -11.66 -9.13 -5.01
C LEU A 47 -12.98 -8.49 -5.47
N SER A 48 -13.75 -9.17 -6.32
CA SER A 48 -15.04 -8.64 -6.79
C SER A 48 -16.03 -8.47 -5.64
N ILE A 49 -16.13 -9.49 -4.77
CA ILE A 49 -16.97 -9.45 -3.58
C ILE A 49 -16.45 -8.41 -2.58
N ALA A 50 -15.14 -8.44 -2.29
CA ALA A 50 -14.53 -7.50 -1.36
C ALA A 50 -14.72 -6.03 -1.78
N ARG A 51 -14.61 -5.73 -3.08
CA ARG A 51 -14.89 -4.39 -3.61
C ARG A 51 -16.36 -3.99 -3.43
N GLU A 52 -17.29 -4.90 -3.66
CA GLU A 52 -18.71 -4.63 -3.47
C GLU A 52 -19.06 -4.35 -2.01
N GLU A 53 -18.58 -5.19 -1.09
CA GLU A 53 -18.77 -5.01 0.35
C GLU A 53 -18.09 -3.72 0.85
N TYR A 54 -16.86 -3.48 0.44
CA TYR A 54 -16.12 -2.29 0.85
C TYR A 54 -16.76 -1.00 0.32
N LYS A 55 -17.35 -1.04 -0.88
CA LYS A 55 -18.12 0.07 -1.43
C LYS A 55 -19.30 0.46 -0.54
N GLN A 56 -19.94 -0.51 0.12
CA GLN A 56 -21.00 -0.23 1.10
C GLN A 56 -20.43 0.47 2.34
N ILE A 57 -19.32 -0.02 2.89
CA ILE A 57 -18.63 0.58 4.04
C ILE A 57 -18.22 2.02 3.73
N LYS A 58 -17.50 2.23 2.62
CA LYS A 58 -17.10 3.56 2.14
C LYS A 58 -18.32 4.45 1.94
N GLY A 59 -19.39 3.94 1.31
CA GLY A 59 -20.62 4.70 1.09
C GLY A 59 -21.31 5.17 2.37
N VAL A 60 -21.29 4.36 3.44
CA VAL A 60 -21.81 4.75 4.75
C VAL A 60 -20.90 5.78 5.41
N LEU A 61 -19.58 5.54 5.42
CA LEU A 61 -18.60 6.45 6.03
C LEU A 61 -18.61 7.82 5.35
N SER A 62 -18.62 7.89 4.02
CA SER A 62 -18.63 9.15 3.27
C SER A 62 -19.89 9.99 3.49
N LYS A 63 -20.99 9.40 3.99
CA LYS A 63 -22.18 10.16 4.39
C LYS A 63 -22.07 10.76 5.80
N LEU A 64 -21.22 10.18 6.65
CA LEU A 64 -21.07 10.57 8.05
C LEU A 64 -19.84 11.46 8.29
N THR A 65 -18.79 11.25 7.50
CA THR A 65 -17.47 11.85 7.72
C THR A 65 -16.69 12.03 6.42
N LYS A 66 -15.58 12.77 6.45
CA LYS A 66 -14.67 12.88 5.30
C LYS A 66 -13.80 11.63 5.22
N THR A 67 -13.97 10.86 4.14
CA THR A 67 -13.15 9.68 3.86
C THR A 67 -11.94 10.05 3.00
N PHE A 68 -10.75 9.58 3.39
CA PHE A 68 -9.50 9.72 2.66
C PHE A 68 -9.01 8.33 2.23
N GLU A 69 -8.61 8.19 0.97
CA GLU A 69 -8.01 6.94 0.49
C GLU A 69 -6.49 6.99 0.65
N VAL A 70 -5.89 5.90 1.15
CA VAL A 70 -4.43 5.77 1.24
C VAL A 70 -3.76 5.99 -0.12
N LYS A 71 -4.31 5.40 -1.18
CA LYS A 71 -3.81 5.56 -2.55
C LYS A 71 -3.82 7.03 -3.00
N ASP A 72 -4.89 7.77 -2.73
CA ASP A 72 -4.99 9.19 -3.10
C ASP A 72 -4.00 10.05 -2.32
N LEU A 73 -3.84 9.78 -1.02
CA LEU A 73 -2.86 10.46 -0.17
C LEU A 73 -1.43 10.18 -0.65
N LEU A 74 -1.12 8.93 -0.98
CA LEU A 74 0.17 8.51 -1.52
C LEU A 74 0.44 9.18 -2.88
N CYS A 75 -0.50 9.13 -3.81
CA CYS A 75 -0.40 9.81 -5.10
C CYS A 75 -0.12 11.32 -4.93
N ASN A 76 -0.78 11.97 -3.96
CA ASN A 76 -0.58 13.40 -3.72
C ASN A 76 0.83 13.73 -3.22
N ILE A 77 1.43 12.90 -2.36
CA ILE A 77 2.81 13.14 -1.89
C ILE A 77 3.86 12.80 -2.96
N LEU A 78 3.59 11.83 -3.82
CA LEU A 78 4.49 11.41 -4.90
C LEU A 78 4.58 12.39 -6.07
N LYS A 79 3.71 13.41 -6.11
CA LYS A 79 3.81 14.53 -7.07
C LYS A 79 5.04 15.41 -6.84
N ASP A 80 5.59 15.43 -5.64
CA ASP A 80 6.86 16.08 -5.37
C ASP A 80 8.00 15.10 -5.65
N GLU A 81 8.78 15.39 -6.69
CA GLU A 81 9.92 14.58 -7.13
C GLU A 81 10.95 14.34 -6.00
N LYS A 82 11.12 15.28 -5.06
CA LYS A 82 12.02 15.09 -3.92
C LYS A 82 11.48 14.04 -2.95
N ILE A 83 10.18 14.09 -2.67
CA ILE A 83 9.51 13.13 -1.78
C ILE A 83 9.48 11.76 -2.44
N LYS A 84 9.18 11.71 -3.74
CA LYS A 84 9.23 10.48 -4.54
C LYS A 84 10.60 9.80 -4.44
N ALA A 85 11.69 10.54 -4.64
CA ALA A 85 13.04 10.02 -4.48
C ALA A 85 13.31 9.54 -3.04
N GLU A 86 12.85 10.27 -2.02
CA GLU A 86 13.01 9.88 -0.62
C GLU A 86 12.27 8.57 -0.29
N VAL A 87 11.03 8.41 -0.76
CA VAL A 87 10.24 7.19 -0.58
C VAL A 87 10.96 6.01 -1.22
N LEU A 88 11.40 6.11 -2.48
CA LEU A 88 12.12 5.03 -3.16
C LEU A 88 13.44 4.69 -2.45
N ASN A 89 14.18 5.68 -1.96
CA ASN A 89 15.40 5.46 -1.17
C ASN A 89 15.12 4.73 0.15
N ARG A 90 13.96 4.98 0.79
CA ARG A 90 13.56 4.26 2.01
C ARG A 90 13.18 2.82 1.69
N ILE A 91 12.47 2.58 0.59
CA ILE A 91 12.12 1.23 0.15
C ILE A 91 13.39 0.46 -0.18
N GLU A 92 14.37 1.05 -0.86
CA GLU A 92 15.67 0.40 -1.17
C GLU A 92 16.42 -0.05 0.08
N LYS A 93 16.33 0.70 1.18
CA LYS A 93 16.96 0.31 2.44
C LYS A 93 16.29 -0.91 3.09
N ILE A 94 15.00 -1.10 2.85
CA ILE A 94 14.22 -2.22 3.38
C ILE A 94 14.37 -3.43 2.45
N GLU A 95 14.33 -3.17 1.14
CA GLU A 95 14.37 -4.14 0.05
C GLU A 95 15.53 -3.80 -0.92
N PRO A 96 16.78 -4.19 -0.60
CA PRO A 96 17.96 -3.80 -1.38
C PRO A 96 17.93 -4.24 -2.85
N PHE A 97 17.19 -5.31 -3.17
CA PHE A 97 17.10 -5.85 -4.51
C PHE A 97 16.52 -4.85 -5.53
N ILE A 98 15.76 -3.84 -5.09
CA ILE A 98 15.19 -2.84 -6.02
C ILE A 98 16.27 -1.96 -6.66
N GLY A 99 17.40 -1.80 -5.97
CA GLY A 99 18.57 -1.04 -6.43
C GLY A 99 19.59 -1.88 -7.17
N GLU A 100 19.40 -3.20 -7.26
CA GLU A 100 20.33 -4.07 -7.99
C GLU A 100 20.28 -3.77 -9.49
N GLU A 101 21.47 -3.60 -10.08
CA GLU A 101 21.61 -3.34 -11.51
C GLU A 101 21.22 -4.59 -12.31
N ALA A 102 20.22 -4.44 -13.18
CA ALA A 102 19.87 -5.43 -14.18
C ALA A 102 20.26 -4.91 -15.58
N PRO A 103 20.30 -5.79 -16.61
CA PRO A 103 20.62 -5.37 -17.99
C PRO A 103 19.72 -4.26 -18.57
N LYS A 104 18.56 -4.00 -17.95
CA LYS A 104 17.59 -2.97 -18.34
C LYS A 104 17.49 -1.80 -17.35
N GLY A 105 18.48 -1.64 -16.46
CA GLY A 105 18.42 -0.72 -15.32
C GLY A 105 17.83 -1.37 -14.07
N SER A 106 18.01 -0.71 -12.94
CA SER A 106 17.45 -1.13 -11.65
C SER A 106 15.92 -0.92 -11.61
N LEU A 107 15.23 -1.68 -10.76
CA LEU A 107 13.78 -1.50 -10.57
C LEU A 107 13.49 -0.08 -10.05
N LYS A 108 14.37 0.47 -9.21
CA LYS A 108 14.26 1.84 -8.70
C LYS A 108 14.25 2.88 -9.80
N GLU A 109 15.12 2.76 -10.81
CA GLU A 109 15.15 3.69 -11.95
C GLU A 109 13.84 3.65 -12.72
N GLN A 110 13.31 2.44 -12.97
CA GLN A 110 12.02 2.26 -13.62
C GLN A 110 10.89 2.92 -12.82
N LEU A 111 10.83 2.70 -11.50
CA LEU A 111 9.84 3.33 -10.62
C LEU A 111 9.99 4.86 -10.54
N MET A 112 11.19 5.39 -10.77
CA MET A 112 11.43 6.84 -10.80
C MET A 112 10.87 7.49 -12.08
N GLU A 113 10.74 6.75 -13.17
CA GLU A 113 10.17 7.25 -14.43
C GLU A 113 8.63 7.25 -14.44
N GLU A 114 8.01 6.48 -13.54
CA GLU A 114 6.56 6.37 -13.44
C GLU A 114 5.88 7.66 -12.96
N ASP A 115 4.67 7.92 -13.43
CA ASP A 115 3.86 9.01 -12.92
C ASP A 115 3.34 8.71 -11.50
N ALA A 116 2.94 9.75 -10.76
CA ALA A 116 2.54 9.61 -9.36
C ALA A 116 1.33 8.67 -9.17
N GLU A 117 0.41 8.61 -10.13
CA GLU A 117 -0.75 7.73 -10.06
C GLU A 117 -0.33 6.27 -10.23
N ASN A 118 0.43 5.96 -11.29
CA ASN A 118 0.89 4.60 -11.52
C ASN A 118 1.88 4.14 -10.45
N LEU A 119 2.78 5.00 -9.99
CA LEU A 119 3.70 4.68 -8.90
C LEU A 119 2.96 4.36 -7.61
N SER A 120 1.95 5.17 -7.23
CA SER A 120 1.16 4.91 -6.02
C SER A 120 0.44 3.55 -6.08
N ARG A 121 -0.02 3.16 -7.28
CA ARG A 121 -0.67 1.89 -7.53
C ARG A 121 0.33 0.74 -7.39
N ILE A 122 1.45 0.79 -8.10
CA ILE A 122 2.46 -0.26 -8.13
C ILE A 122 3.11 -0.48 -6.74
N LEU A 123 3.30 0.58 -5.95
CA LEU A 123 3.83 0.44 -4.59
C LEU A 123 2.87 -0.33 -3.67
N ILE A 124 1.57 -0.31 -3.94
CA ILE A 124 0.55 -1.03 -3.16
C ILE A 124 0.31 -2.43 -3.75
N GLU A 125 0.12 -2.51 -5.06
CA GLU A 125 -0.24 -3.72 -5.81
C GLU A 125 0.96 -4.65 -6.07
N GLY A 126 2.17 -4.14 -5.91
CA GLY A 126 3.40 -4.85 -6.22
C GLY A 126 3.82 -4.73 -7.69
N VAL A 127 5.01 -5.23 -7.98
CA VAL A 127 5.60 -5.30 -9.32
C VAL A 127 5.77 -6.77 -9.68
N GLU A 128 5.14 -7.22 -10.76
CA GLU A 128 5.34 -8.57 -11.28
C GLU A 128 6.77 -8.79 -11.77
N MET A 129 7.31 -9.99 -11.54
CA MET A 129 8.65 -10.36 -11.97
C MET A 129 8.65 -10.72 -13.46
N VAL A 130 9.34 -9.92 -14.26
CA VAL A 130 9.62 -10.28 -15.66
C VAL A 130 10.69 -11.37 -15.71
N LYS A 131 10.34 -12.55 -16.24
CA LYS A 131 11.24 -13.72 -16.36
C LYS A 131 12.23 -13.57 -17.54
N ASP A 132 13.17 -12.65 -17.41
CA ASP A 132 14.15 -12.29 -18.46
C ASP A 132 15.50 -13.03 -18.36
N ASN A 133 15.74 -13.81 -17.30
CA ASN A 133 16.96 -14.58 -17.10
C ASN A 133 16.69 -15.90 -16.38
N LEU A 134 17.68 -16.80 -16.35
CA LEU A 134 17.54 -18.13 -15.77
C LEU A 134 17.21 -18.07 -14.26
N THR A 135 17.82 -17.17 -13.51
CA THR A 135 17.56 -17.00 -12.07
C THR A 135 16.10 -16.62 -11.82
N LYS A 136 15.57 -15.61 -12.54
CA LYS A 136 14.17 -15.20 -12.44
C LYS A 136 13.21 -16.26 -12.97
N TYR A 137 13.61 -17.02 -13.99
CA TYR A 137 12.80 -18.11 -14.54
C TYR A 137 12.63 -19.26 -13.53
N LEU A 138 13.70 -19.58 -12.78
CA LEU A 138 13.72 -20.60 -11.74
C LEU A 138 13.18 -20.10 -10.38
N SER A 139 12.98 -18.78 -10.23
CA SER A 139 12.37 -18.22 -9.03
C SER A 139 10.95 -18.75 -8.83
N LYS A 140 10.63 -19.07 -7.58
CA LYS A 140 9.26 -19.41 -7.15
C LYS A 140 8.41 -18.17 -6.91
N ASP A 141 9.05 -17.00 -6.74
CA ASP A 141 8.36 -15.74 -6.54
C ASP A 141 7.87 -15.17 -7.88
N TRP A 142 6.62 -14.72 -7.88
CA TRP A 142 5.96 -14.11 -9.03
C TRP A 142 6.17 -12.60 -9.08
N PHE A 143 6.65 -12.01 -7.98
CA PHE A 143 6.76 -10.58 -7.81
C PHE A 143 8.23 -10.17 -7.65
N ALA A 144 8.62 -9.14 -8.39
CA ALA A 144 9.83 -8.40 -8.09
C ALA A 144 9.63 -7.60 -6.80
N MET A 145 8.50 -6.91 -6.64
CA MET A 145 8.10 -6.24 -5.40
C MET A 145 6.74 -6.79 -4.96
N ARG A 146 6.63 -7.29 -3.74
CA ARG A 146 5.42 -8.00 -3.28
C ARG A 146 4.26 -7.03 -3.03
N PRO A 147 2.99 -7.44 -3.26
CA PRO A 147 1.83 -6.63 -2.91
C PRO A 147 1.66 -6.45 -1.40
N MET A 148 1.09 -5.31 -1.00
CA MET A 148 0.70 -5.03 0.38
C MET A 148 -0.72 -5.52 0.69
N HIS A 149 -0.90 -6.84 0.68
CA HIS A 149 -2.19 -7.52 0.94
C HIS A 149 -2.92 -7.02 2.20
N ASN A 150 -2.18 -6.66 3.25
CA ASN A 150 -2.73 -6.24 4.55
C ASN A 150 -3.15 -4.76 4.59
N LEU A 151 -2.94 -3.98 3.52
CA LEU A 151 -3.25 -2.54 3.51
C LEU A 151 -4.76 -2.26 3.65
N LEU A 152 -5.61 -3.26 3.41
CA LEU A 152 -7.03 -3.24 3.74
C LEU A 152 -7.28 -2.88 5.23
N PHE A 153 -6.36 -3.28 6.11
CA PHE A 153 -6.42 -3.03 7.55
C PHE A 153 -5.57 -1.80 7.93
N THR A 154 -6.08 -0.60 7.62
CA THR A 154 -5.37 0.67 7.87
C THR A 154 -5.10 0.99 9.34
N ARG A 155 -5.66 0.22 10.29
CA ARG A 155 -5.52 0.43 11.73
C ARG A 155 -4.14 0.08 12.28
N ASP A 156 -3.45 -0.88 11.67
CA ASP A 156 -2.31 -1.55 12.31
C ASP A 156 -0.98 -0.80 12.10
N ALA A 157 -0.74 -0.26 10.91
CA ALA A 157 0.54 0.36 10.56
C ALA A 157 0.73 1.76 11.18
N SER A 158 -0.37 2.47 11.43
CA SER A 158 -0.36 3.87 11.86
C SER A 158 -1.53 4.15 12.80
N MET A 159 -1.24 4.70 13.98
CA MET A 159 -2.25 5.04 14.98
C MET A 159 -2.18 6.51 15.36
N SER A 160 -3.30 7.21 15.24
CA SER A 160 -3.41 8.61 15.68
C SER A 160 -3.82 8.67 17.15
N ILE A 161 -3.04 9.37 17.99
CA ILE A 161 -3.35 9.60 19.40
C ILE A 161 -3.21 11.09 19.69
N ASN A 162 -4.30 11.74 20.09
CA ASN A 162 -4.40 13.19 20.17
C ASN A 162 -3.91 13.80 18.84
N ASN A 163 -2.88 14.63 18.90
CA ASN A 163 -2.34 15.35 17.75
C ASN A 163 -1.12 14.66 17.13
N GLU A 164 -0.78 13.47 17.59
CA GLU A 164 0.41 12.72 17.18
C GLU A 164 0.01 11.47 16.39
N VAL A 165 0.91 11.02 15.51
CA VAL A 165 0.77 9.78 14.76
C VAL A 165 1.91 8.84 15.15
N LEU A 166 1.54 7.66 15.66
CA LEU A 166 2.47 6.59 15.97
C LEU A 166 2.59 5.66 14.78
N ILE A 167 3.82 5.51 14.27
CA ILE A 167 4.13 4.53 13.23
C ILE A 167 4.52 3.21 13.92
N GLY A 168 3.72 2.18 13.70
CA GLY A 168 3.92 0.87 14.30
C GLY A 168 5.10 0.13 13.67
N ARG A 169 5.97 -0.46 14.49
CA ARG A 169 6.90 -1.49 14.01
C ARG A 169 6.17 -2.82 13.97
N MET A 170 5.90 -3.32 12.77
CA MET A 170 5.14 -4.55 12.59
C MET A 170 5.91 -5.77 13.09
N ALA A 171 5.18 -6.73 13.67
CA ALA A 171 5.76 -7.97 14.22
C ALA A 171 6.19 -8.94 13.11
N ASN A 172 5.45 -8.96 11.99
CA ASN A 172 5.74 -9.79 10.83
C ASN A 172 6.27 -8.93 9.70
N ALA A 173 7.31 -9.39 9.01
CA ALA A 173 7.93 -8.70 7.88
C ALA A 173 7.04 -8.59 6.62
N ILE A 174 5.86 -9.21 6.66
CA ILE A 174 4.87 -9.21 5.57
C ILE A 174 3.93 -7.99 5.66
N ARG A 175 4.05 -7.22 6.75
CA ARG A 175 3.28 -6.00 7.02
C ARG A 175 4.18 -4.78 7.13
#